data_AF-A0A6P0UJ52-F1
#
_entry.id   AF-A0A6P0UJ52-F1
#
_cell.length_a   1.000
_cell.length_b   1.000
_cell.length_c   1.000
_cell.angle_alpha   90.00
_cell.angle_beta   90.00
_cell.angle_gamma   90.00
#
_symmetry.space_group_name_H-M   'P 1'
#
loop_
_entity.id
_entity.type
_entity.pdbx_description
1 polymer ?
#
loop_
_entity_poly.entity_id
_entity_poly.type
_entity_poly.pdbx_seq_one_letter_code
_entity_poly.pdbx_strand_id
1 'polypeptide(L)' 'MLAEATKCREEQIDIASCNAGELVSLLKQKHSALGAMDFKVALDKELVEDDARVNDHMEIALLPPFAGG' A
#
# COMPACT_ATOMS: atom_id res chain seq x y z
N MET A 1 -2.79 12.24 7.33
CA MET A 1 -2.04 11.61 6.22
C MET A 1 -1.71 10.17 6.59
N LEU A 2 -1.64 9.23 5.63
CA LEU A 2 -1.32 7.81 5.91
C LEU A 2 0.00 7.66 6.68
N ALA A 3 1.03 8.40 6.29
CA ALA A 3 2.34 8.42 6.95
C ALA A 3 2.32 8.91 8.41
N GLU A 4 1.34 9.74 8.78
CA GLU A 4 1.16 10.18 10.18
C GLU A 4 0.47 9.09 11.01
N ALA A 5 -0.45 8.35 10.38
CA ALA A 5 -1.19 7.28 11.01
C ALA A 5 -0.33 6.04 11.26
N THR A 6 0.54 5.70 10.31
CA THR A 6 1.53 4.63 10.45
C THR A 6 2.79 5.07 11.21
N LYS A 7 3.00 6.38 11.39
CA LYS A 7 4.26 7.00 11.83
C LYS A 7 5.48 6.56 11.00
N CYS A 8 5.24 6.06 9.79
CA CYS A 8 6.22 5.53 8.88
C CYS A 8 6.03 6.22 7.53
N ARG A 9 7.07 6.91 7.06
CA ARG A 9 7.07 7.56 5.75
C ARG A 9 7.36 6.56 4.65
N GLU A 10 8.36 5.71 4.88
CA GLU A 10 8.86 4.70 3.95
C GLU A 10 9.29 3.49 4.78
N GLU A 11 9.06 2.29 4.26
CA GLU A 11 9.56 1.04 4.83
C GLU A 11 9.88 0.05 3.72
N GLN A 12 10.85 -0.83 3.98
CA GLN A 12 11.13 -1.98 3.13
C GLN A 12 10.48 -3.21 3.75
N ILE A 13 9.70 -3.94 2.96
CA ILE A 13 9.02 -5.16 3.39
C ILE A 13 9.46 -6.29 2.47
N ASP A 14 10.02 -7.34 3.06
CA ASP A 14 10.24 -8.60 2.38
C ASP A 14 8.90 -9.32 2.27
N ILE A 15 8.37 -9.40 1.05
CA ILE A 15 7.12 -10.10 0.74
C ILE A 15 7.40 -11.24 -0.25
N ALA A 16 6.80 -12.39 0.02
CA ALA A 16 6.71 -13.42 -1.00
C ALA A 16 5.77 -12.95 -2.13
N SER A 17 5.89 -13.53 -3.32
CA SER A 17 5.04 -13.17 -4.47
C SER A 17 3.55 -13.20 -4.10
N CYS A 18 2.93 -12.02 -4.08
CA CYS A 18 1.52 -11.84 -3.71
C CYS A 18 0.84 -10.86 -4.69
N ASN A 19 -0.45 -10.61 -4.49
CA ASN A 19 -1.17 -9.57 -5.22
C ASN A 19 -1.34 -8.32 -4.34
N ALA A 20 -1.80 -7.23 -4.95
CA ALA A 20 -1.98 -5.96 -4.27
C ALA A 20 -2.94 -6.06 -3.07
N GLY A 21 -4.00 -6.87 -3.15
CA GLY A 21 -4.95 -7.05 -2.05
C GLY A 21 -4.40 -7.82 -0.85
N GLU A 22 -3.60 -8.86 -1.11
CA GLU A 22 -2.88 -9.60 -0.08
C GLU A 22 -1.85 -8.68 0.60
N LEU A 23 -1.13 -7.85 -0.17
CA LEU A 23 -0.23 -6.85 0.38
C LEU A 23 -0.96 -5.83 1.26
N VAL A 24 -2.10 -5.31 0.82
CA VAL A 24 -2.93 -4.38 1.61
C VAL A 24 -3.39 -5.05 2.90
N SER A 25 -3.78 -6.32 2.84
CA SER A 25 -4.19 -7.08 4.02
C SER A 25 -3.04 -7.25 5.01
N LEU A 26 -1.83 -7.56 4.53
CA LEU A 26 -0.62 -7.63 5.36
C LEU A 26 -0.30 -6.26 5.99
N LEU A 27 -0.38 -5.19 5.22
CA LEU A 27 -0.16 -3.82 5.71
C LEU A 27 -1.19 -3.42 6.77
N LYS A 28 -2.47 -3.77 6.59
CA LYS A 28 -3.52 -3.52 7.59
C LYS A 28 -3.34 -4.34 8.87
N GLN A 29 -2.82 -5.56 8.76
CA GLN A 29 -2.47 -6.37 9.93
C GLN A 29 -1.28 -5.76 10.70
N LYS A 30 -0.24 -5.31 9.97
CA LYS A 30 0.95 -4.67 10.55
C LYS A 30 0.63 -3.30 11.15
N HIS A 31 -0.21 -2.54 10.46
CA HIS A 31 -0.62 -1.18 10.81
C HIS A 31 -2.15 -1.10 10.88
N SER A 32 -2.71 -1.42 12.05
CA SER A 32 -4.17 -1.41 12.24
C SER A 32 -4.84 -0.08 11.89
N ALA A 33 -4.08 1.03 11.96
CA ALA A 33 -4.52 2.36 11.55
C ALA A 33 -4.93 2.43 10.07
N LEU A 34 -4.35 1.62 9.18
CA LEU A 34 -4.72 1.53 7.76
C LEU A 34 -6.08 0.87 7.56
N GLY A 35 -6.57 0.07 8.52
CA GLY A 35 -7.86 -0.60 8.42
C GLY A 35 -9.05 0.36 8.36
N ALA A 36 -8.91 1.54 8.97
CA ALA A 36 -9.94 2.58 9.01
C ALA A 36 -9.73 3.69 7.95
N MET A 37 -8.77 3.52 7.04
CA MET A 37 -8.43 4.52 6.03
C MET A 37 -8.75 4.02 4.63
N ASP A 38 -9.41 4.85 3.85
CA ASP A 38 -9.53 4.67 2.42
C ASP A 38 -8.24 5.12 1.73
N PHE A 39 -7.72 4.28 0.84
CA PHE A 39 -6.58 4.57 -0.01
C PHE A 39 -6.59 3.65 -1.24
N LYS A 40 -5.88 4.06 -2.29
CA LYS A 40 -5.58 3.26 -3.47
C LYS A 40 -4.14 2.80 -3.42
N VAL A 41 -3.84 1.72 -4.14
CA VAL A 41 -2.48 1.21 -4.31
C VAL A 41 -1.99 1.59 -5.69
N ALA A 42 -0.77 2.11 -5.76
CA ALA A 42 -0.03 2.26 -7.00
C ALA A 42 1.21 1.38 -6.99
N LEU A 43 1.43 0.64 -8.08
CA LEU A 43 2.64 -0.12 -8.35
C LEU A 43 3.38 0.57 -9.49
N ASP A 44 4.66 0.90 -9.31
CA ASP A 44 5.48 1.58 -10.33
C ASP A 44 4.82 2.83 -10.93
N LYS A 45 4.12 3.61 -10.08
CA LYS A 45 3.37 4.84 -10.42
C LYS A 45 2.07 4.62 -11.21
N GLU A 46 1.64 3.37 -11.36
CA GLU A 46 0.35 3.03 -11.96
C GLU A 46 -0.65 2.59 -10.89
N LEU A 47 -1.86 3.16 -10.92
CA LEU A 47 -2.94 2.71 -10.04
C LEU A 47 -3.40 1.32 -10.47
N VAL A 48 -3.45 0.40 -9.51
CA VAL A 48 -3.82 -0.99 -9.77
C VAL A 48 -5.02 -1.41 -8.93
N GLU A 49 -5.67 -2.48 -9.37
CA GLU A 49 -6.70 -3.20 -8.61
C GLU A 49 -6.06 -4.27 -7.71
N ASP A 50 -6.83 -4.77 -6.73
CA ASP A 50 -6.36 -5.76 -5.75
C ASP A 50 -5.77 -7.05 -6.36
N ASP A 51 -6.20 -7.44 -7.57
CA ASP A 51 -5.70 -8.65 -8.24
C ASP A 51 -4.31 -8.46 -8.89
N ALA A 52 -3.82 -7.22 -8.98
CA ALA A 52 -2.55 -6.95 -9.62
C ALA A 52 -1.38 -7.63 -8.90
N ARG A 53 -0.54 -8.30 -9.69
CA ARG A 53 0.59 -9.07 -9.17
C ARG A 53 1.73 -8.14 -8.72
N VAL A 54 2.14 -8.29 -7.47
CA VAL A 54 3.31 -7.62 -6.92
C VAL A 54 4.52 -8.52 -7.14
N ASN A 55 5.53 -7.98 -7.82
CA ASN A 55 6.77 -8.68 -8.11
C ASN A 55 7.93 -8.08 -7.29
N ASP A 56 9.05 -8.78 -7.33
CA ASP A 56 10.30 -8.36 -6.69
C ASP A 56 10.76 -7.00 -7.24
N HIS A 57 11.28 -6.14 -6.36
CA HIS A 57 11.77 -4.78 -6.67
C HIS A 57 10.73 -3.75 -7.20
N MET A 58 9.43 -3.95 -6.99
CA MET A 58 8.42 -2.94 -7.35
C MET A 58 8.33 -1.82 -6.30
N GLU A 59 8.16 -0.58 -6.77
CA GLU A 59 7.84 0.56 -5.91
C GLU A 59 6.33 0.61 -5.66
N ILE A 60 5.93 0.70 -4.39
CA ILE A 60 4.53 0.64 -3.97
C ILE A 60 4.17 1.90 -3.21
N ALA A 61 3.16 2.62 -3.68
CA ALA A 61 2.65 3.82 -3.04
C ALA A 61 1.20 3.62 -2.57
N LEU A 62 0.94 4.01 -1.31
CA LEU A 62 -0.42 4.08 -0.77
C LEU A 62 -0.93 5.51 -0.93
N LEU A 63 -1.95 5.68 -1.76
CA LEU A 63 -2.46 6.99 -2.17
C LEU A 63 -3.83 7.25 -1.51
N PRO A 64 -3.98 8.29 -0.68
CA PRO A 64 -5.29 8.64 -0.13
C PRO A 64 -6.25 9.09 -1.27
N PRO A 65 -7.59 9.02 -1.07
CA PRO A 65 -8.60 9.34 -2.08
C PRO A 65 -8.52 10.77 -2.62
N PHE A 66 -7.82 11.68 -1.93
CA PHE A 66 -7.57 13.06 -2.31
C PHE A 66 -6.06 13.32 -2.41
N ALA A 67 -5.45 12.85 -3.50
CA ALA A 67 -4.08 13.24 -3.88
C ALA A 67 -4.09 14.21 -5.08
N GLY A 68 -5.16 14.98 -5.23
CA GLY A 68 -5.26 16.12 -6.14
C GLY A 68 -5.50 17.38 -5.33
N GLY A 69 -4.63 18.39 -5.50
CA GLY A 69 -4.85 19.73 -4.98
C GLY A 69 -5.94 20.47 -5.74
#